data_AF-A0A6A6EAZ8-F1
#
_entry.id   AF-A0A6A6EAZ8-F1
#
_cell.length_a   1.000
_cell.length_b   1.000
_cell.length_c   1.000
_cell.angle_alpha   90.00
_cell.angle_beta   90.00
_cell.angle_gamma   90.00
#
_symmetry.space_group_name_H-M   'P 1'
#
loop_
_entity.id
_entity.type
_entity.pdbx_description
1 polymer ?
#
loop_
_entity_poly.entity_id
_entity_poly.type
_entity_poly.pdbx_seq_one_letter_code
_entity_poly.pdbx_strand_id
1 'polypeptide(L)' 'FHKPPNLKKQAEEFMIPVPEYDRIADLWVKDVKTWKEIATDSNFVKVVASDEQHFVKAPIHIMLRYDNAVNGEKVPR' A
#
# COMPACT_ATOMS: atom_id res chain seq x y z
N PHE A 1 13.46 7.01 10.62
CA PHE A 1 12.84 7.78 9.53
C PHE A 1 13.31 7.25 8.19
N HIS A 2 12.39 6.72 7.37
CA HIS A 2 12.73 6.02 6.12
C HIS A 2 12.70 6.92 4.87
N LYS A 3 12.53 8.24 5.04
CA LYS A 3 12.59 9.22 3.96
C LYS A 3 13.67 10.26 4.29
N PRO A 4 14.66 10.47 3.43
CA PRO A 4 15.58 11.60 3.53
C PRO A 4 14.80 12.94 3.59
N PRO A 5 15.16 13.90 4.49
CA PRO A 5 14.43 15.15 4.66
C PRO A 5 14.29 16.00 3.38
N ASN A 6 15.20 15.84 2.43
CA ASN A 6 15.19 16.54 1.14
C ASN A 6 14.07 16.06 0.20
N LEU A 7 13.66 14.78 0.26
CA LEU A 7 12.59 14.28 -0.59
C LEU A 7 11.21 14.84 -0.21
N LYS A 8 10.99 15.11 1.08
CA LYS A 8 9.74 15.75 1.53
C LYS A 8 9.60 17.15 0.93
N LYS A 9 10.66 17.96 1.01
CA LYS A 9 10.69 19.32 0.45
C LYS A 9 10.46 19.33 -1.06
N GLN A 10 11.11 18.42 -1.78
CA GLN A 10 10.90 18.30 -3.24
C GLN A 10 9.46 17.88 -3.57
N ALA A 11 8.85 17.02 -2.75
CA ALA A 11 7.48 16.58 -2.98
C ALA A 11 6.44 17.71 -2.80
N GLU A 12 6.73 18.69 -1.94
CA GLU A 12 5.88 19.89 -1.76
C GLU A 12 5.81 20.75 -3.05
N GLU A 13 6.82 20.68 -3.93
CA GLU A 13 6.84 21.39 -5.22
C GLU A 13 5.80 20.84 -6.20
N PHE A 14 5.34 19.60 -6.04
CA PHE A 14 4.36 18.99 -6.93
C PHE A 14 2.94 19.53 -6.74
N MET A 15 2.71 20.45 -5.81
CA MET A 15 1.38 21.00 -5.46
C MET A 15 0.34 19.93 -5.09
N ILE A 16 0.81 18.74 -4.69
CA ILE A 16 -0.02 17.61 -4.26
C ILE A 16 0.23 17.42 -2.75
N PRO A 17 -0.81 17.15 -1.94
CA PRO A 17 -0.64 16.83 -0.53
C PRO A 17 0.33 15.65 -0.34
N VAL A 18 1.40 15.85 0.43
CA VAL A 18 2.39 14.81 0.73
C VAL A 18 2.00 14.12 2.04
N PRO A 19 1.55 12.85 2.01
CA PRO A 19 1.13 12.18 3.23
C PRO A 19 2.30 11.88 4.18
N GLU A 20 2.12 12.17 5.46
CA GLU A 20 3.09 11.88 6.52
C GLU A 20 2.97 10.43 7.02
N TYR A 21 3.20 9.46 6.13
CA TYR A 21 3.30 8.05 6.50
C TYR A 21 4.75 7.58 6.56
N ASP A 22 5.07 6.78 7.59
CA ASP A 22 6.38 6.16 7.76
C ASP A 22 6.66 5.08 6.71
N ARG A 23 5.61 4.40 6.25
CA ARG A 23 5.63 3.30 5.28
C ARG A 23 4.36 3.30 4.43
N ILE A 24 4.45 2.68 3.26
CA ILE A 24 3.33 2.33 2.39
C ILE A 24 3.50 0.85 2.05
N ALA A 25 2.39 0.11 1.99
CA ALA A 25 2.36 -1.28 1.55
C ALA A 25 1.32 -1.40 0.44
N ASP A 26 1.71 -2.05 -0.66
CA ASP A 26 0.81 -2.32 -1.78
C ASP A 26 0.46 -3.81 -1.83
N LEU A 27 -0.84 -4.09 -1.88
CA LEU A 27 -1.39 -5.44 -1.96
C LEU A 27 -2.06 -5.62 -3.32
N TRP A 28 -1.56 -6.58 -4.09
CA TRP A 28 -2.14 -6.94 -5.37
C TRP A 28 -3.07 -8.13 -5.17
N VAL A 29 -4.36 -7.89 -5.38
CA VAL A 29 -5.41 -8.91 -5.21
C VAL A 29 -6.17 -9.06 -6.51
N LYS A 30 -6.68 -10.26 -6.76
CA LYS A 30 -7.43 -10.57 -7.98
C LYS A 30 -8.67 -9.67 -8.12
N ASP A 31 -9.41 -9.51 -7.03
CA ASP A 31 -10.57 -8.64 -6.92
C ASP A 31 -10.85 -8.31 -5.44
N VAL A 32 -11.63 -7.25 -5.22
CA VAL A 32 -11.98 -6.76 -3.88
C VAL A 32 -12.79 -7.79 -3.09
N LYS A 33 -13.57 -8.64 -3.77
CA LYS A 33 -14.40 -9.67 -3.11
C LYS A 33 -13.51 -10.72 -2.46
N THR A 34 -12.55 -11.25 -3.21
CA THR A 34 -11.56 -12.22 -2.73
C THR A 34 -10.75 -11.63 -1.57
N TRP A 35 -10.35 -10.36 -1.68
CA TRP A 35 -9.65 -9.70 -0.57
C TRP A 35 -10.51 -9.60 0.69
N LYS A 36 -11.79 -9.25 0.56
CA LYS A 36 -12.71 -9.21 1.71
C LYS A 36 -12.85 -10.58 2.37
N GLU A 37 -12.95 -11.65 1.59
CA GLU A 37 -13.02 -13.01 2.11
C GLU A 37 -11.76 -13.38 2.92
N ILE A 38 -10.57 -13.02 2.43
CA ILE A 38 -9.30 -13.24 3.13
C ILE A 38 -9.20 -12.38 4.40
N ALA A 39 -9.43 -11.07 4.28
CA ALA A 39 -9.26 -10.11 5.38
C ALA A 39 -10.27 -10.31 6.52
N THR A 40 -11.36 -11.05 6.27
CA THR A 40 -12.36 -11.40 7.28
C THR A 40 -12.26 -12.86 7.74
N ASP A 41 -11.33 -13.65 7.20
CA ASP A 41 -11.09 -15.01 7.65
C ASP A 41 -10.49 -15.02 9.06
N SER A 42 -11.16 -15.72 9.96
CA SER A 42 -10.79 -15.71 11.38
C SER A 42 -9.43 -16.34 11.66
N ASN A 43 -8.95 -17.28 10.83
CA ASN A 43 -7.65 -17.89 11.00
C ASN A 43 -6.55 -16.94 10.51
N PHE A 44 -6.75 -16.32 9.35
CA PHE A 44 -5.86 -15.27 8.83
C PHE A 44 -5.70 -14.13 9.84
N VAL A 45 -6.80 -13.60 10.36
CA VAL A 45 -6.77 -12.51 11.35
C VAL A 45 -6.03 -12.93 12.62
N LYS A 46 -6.25 -14.14 13.14
CA LYS A 46 -5.54 -14.62 14.35
C LYS A 46 -4.03 -14.71 14.14
N VAL A 47 -3.60 -15.16 12.96
CA VAL A 47 -2.17 -15.30 12.64
C VAL A 47 -1.52 -13.92 12.48
N VAL A 48 -2.18 -13.01 11.76
CA VAL A 48 -1.58 -11.73 11.35
C VAL A 48 -1.73 -10.64 12.42
N ALA A 49 -2.87 -10.56 13.10
CA ALA A 49 -3.19 -9.42 13.97
C ALA A 49 -2.22 -9.28 15.16
N SER A 50 -1.69 -10.39 15.69
CA SER A 50 -0.72 -10.33 16.78
C SER A 50 0.62 -9.74 16.33
N ASP A 51 1.03 -10.02 15.09
CA ASP A 51 2.28 -9.54 14.53
C ASP A 51 2.13 -8.08 14.06
N GLU A 52 1.02 -7.76 13.37
CA GLU A 52 0.72 -6.41 12.84
C GLU A 52 0.82 -5.32 13.90
N GLN A 53 0.45 -5.59 15.15
CA GLN A 53 0.55 -4.61 16.24
C GLN A 53 1.97 -4.11 16.50
N HIS A 54 3.00 -4.87 16.11
CA HIS A 54 4.39 -4.48 16.29
C HIS A 54 4.90 -3.52 15.21
N PHE A 55 4.26 -3.46 14.03
CA PHE A 55 4.77 -2.70 12.88
C PHE A 55 3.73 -1.83 12.16
N VAL A 56 2.44 -2.01 12.43
CA VAL A 56 1.33 -1.20 11.89
C VAL A 56 0.59 -0.52 13.02
N LYS A 57 0.62 0.82 13.02
CA LYS A 57 -0.18 1.62 13.95
C LYS A 57 -1.47 2.06 13.28
N ALA A 58 -2.60 1.58 13.80
CA ALA A 58 -3.93 2.02 13.38
C ALA A 58 -4.24 3.45 13.87
N PRO A 59 -5.13 4.20 13.18
CA PRO A 59 -5.82 3.82 11.94
C PRO A 59 -4.90 3.90 10.71
N ILE A 60 -5.03 2.92 9.81
CA ILE A 60 -4.39 2.96 8.50
C ILE A 60 -5.32 3.59 7.47
N HIS A 61 -4.74 4.30 6.49
CA HIS A 61 -5.49 4.81 5.35
C HIS A 61 -5.36 3.84 4.18
N ILE A 62 -6.49 3.42 3.63
CA ILE A 62 -6.56 2.47 2.51
C ILE A 62 -6.96 3.23 1.25
N MET A 63 -6.21 3.02 0.17
CA MET A 63 -6.56 3.45 -1.18
C MET A 63 -6.80 2.22 -2.04
N LEU A 64 -7.96 2.16 -2.72
CA LEU A 64 -8.20 1.13 -3.73
C LEU A 64 -7.84 1.69 -5.10
N ARG A 65 -7.01 0.95 -5.83
CA ARG A 65 -6.58 1.29 -7.18
C ARG A 65 -6.97 0.18 -8.14
N TYR A 66 -7.37 0.56 -9.33
CA TYR A 66 -7.54 -0.36 -10.45
C TYR A 66 -6.53 0.03 -11.52
N ASP A 67 -5.56 -0.85 -11.77
CA ASP A 67 -4.55 -0.64 -12.80
C ASP A 67 -4.97 -1.33 -14.10
N ASN A 68 -5.24 -0.53 -15.13
CA ASN A 68 -5.31 -1.01 -16.51
C ASN A 68 -3.88 -1.18 -17.02
N ALA A 69 -3.20 -2.24 -16.59
CA ALA A 69 -1.88 -2.56 -17.10
C ALA A 69 -1.97 -2.87 -18.60
N VAL A 70 -1.55 -1.91 -19.43
CA VAL A 70 -1.36 -2.14 -20.86
C VAL A 70 -0.01 -2.82 -21.02
N ASN A 71 -0.02 -4.12 -21.31
CA ASN A 71 1.20 -4.83 -21.66
C ASN A 71 1.66 -4.36 -23.04
N GLY A 72 2.68 -3.50 -23.07
CA GLY A 72 3.31 -3.06 -24.32
C GLY A 72 4.03 -4.22 -25.03
N GLU A 73 4.25 -4.07 -26.33
CA GLU A 73 5.07 -5.02 -27.08
C GLU A 73 6.50 -5.04 -26.53
N LYS A 74 7.09 -6.23 -26.47
CA LYS A 74 8.47 -6.40 -26.00
C LYS A 74 9.42 -5.66 -26.93
N VAL A 75 10.15 -4.67 -26.42
CA VAL A 75 11.19 -3.97 -27.21
C VAL A 75 12.23 -5.01 -27.66
N PRO A 76 12.47 -5.16 -28.98
CA PRO A 76 13.52 -6.04 -29.49
C PRO A 76 14.88 -5.62 -28.92
N ARG A 77 15.71 -6.59 -28.51
CA ARG A 77 17.08 -6.35 -28.06
C ARG A 77 18.00 -6.05 -29.22
#